data_AF-A0A7W6H9D6-F1
#
_entry.id   AF-A0A7W6H9D6-F1
#
_cell.length_a   1.000
_cell.length_b   1.000
_cell.length_c   1.000
_cell.angle_alpha   90.00
_cell.angle_beta   90.00
_cell.angle_gamma   90.00
#
_symmetry.space_group_name_H-M   'P 1'
#
loop_
_entity.id
_entity.type
_entity.pdbx_description
1 polymer ?
#
loop_
_entity_poly.entity_id
_entity_poly.type
_entity_poly.pdbx_seq_one_letter_code
_entity_poly.pdbx_strand_id
1 'polypeptide(L)'
;MLQADYEKLPNFIIPVHVSDTRERVETSIGPVIVYHFDEGNVGLWWHFHGRLHDHMMPLIEGRSEWNTGAKAWHITAENAPSVLEDIRAL
;
A
#
# COMPACT_ATOMS: atom_id res chain seq x y z
N MET A 1 -6.32 -20.74 8.69
CA MET A 1 -6.11 -19.50 7.92
C MET A 1 -4.71 -19.01 8.26
N LEU A 2 -3.77 -19.14 7.33
CA LEU A 2 -2.41 -18.62 7.55
C LEU A 2 -2.51 -17.09 7.53
N GLN A 3 -2.26 -16.46 8.68
CA GLN A 3 -1.75 -15.10 8.72
C GLN A 3 -0.50 -15.14 7.83
N ALA A 4 -0.55 -14.44 6.69
CA ALA A 4 0.60 -14.39 5.82
C ALA A 4 1.75 -13.76 6.63
N ASP A 5 2.84 -14.50 6.74
CA ASP A 5 3.98 -14.29 7.66
C ASP A 5 4.84 -13.08 7.24
N TYR A 6 4.22 -11.98 6.77
CA TYR A 6 4.91 -10.78 6.30
C TYR A 6 5.61 -10.01 7.42
N GLU A 7 5.32 -10.32 8.68
CA GLU A 7 6.12 -9.89 9.85
C GLU A 7 7.55 -10.44 9.82
N LYS A 8 7.81 -11.49 9.02
CA LYS A 8 9.14 -12.07 8.82
C LYS A 8 9.90 -11.44 7.65
N LEU A 9 9.29 -10.52 6.88
CA LEU A 9 9.99 -9.80 5.83
C LEU A 9 11.05 -8.88 6.45
N PRO A 10 12.24 -8.76 5.83
CA PRO A 10 13.30 -7.91 6.33
C PRO A 10 12.78 -6.47 6.49
N ASN A 11 13.08 -5.88 7.64
CA ASN A 11 12.56 -4.58 8.01
C ASN A 11 13.28 -3.48 7.20
N PHE A 12 12.66 -3.01 6.12
CA PHE A 12 13.09 -1.78 5.47
C PHE A 12 12.53 -0.59 6.26
N ILE A 13 13.37 -0.03 7.14
CA ILE A 13 13.08 1.24 7.81
C ILE A 13 13.33 2.35 6.79
N ILE A 14 12.33 2.62 5.96
CA ILE A 14 12.31 3.86 5.17
C ILE A 14 12.02 5.00 6.17
N PRO A 15 12.82 6.08 6.22
CA PRO A 15 12.52 7.23 7.06
C PRO A 15 11.24 7.89 6.55
N VAL A 16 10.11 7.46 7.12
CA VAL A 16 8.79 7.91 6.75
C VAL A 16 8.52 9.25 7.44
N HIS A 17 8.85 10.35 6.78
CA HIS A 17 8.10 11.59 7.03
C HIS A 17 6.73 11.38 6.38
N VAL A 18 5.72 11.01 7.18
CA VAL A 18 4.33 11.03 6.72
C VAL A 18 4.02 12.50 6.51
N SER A 19 3.94 12.95 5.25
CA SER A 19 3.25 14.21 5.01
C SER A 19 1.83 13.98 5.54
N ASP A 20 1.27 14.90 6.34
CA ASP A 20 0.02 14.70 7.10
C ASP A 20 -1.23 14.37 6.23
N THR A 21 -1.08 14.15 4.92
CA THR A 21 -2.13 13.82 3.98
C THR A 21 -2.27 12.31 3.77
N ARG A 22 -3.26 11.74 4.46
CA ARG A 22 -3.87 10.46 4.07
C ARG A 22 -5.11 10.70 3.22
N GLU A 23 -5.25 9.95 2.15
CA GLU A 23 -6.42 9.88 1.28
C GLU A 23 -7.12 8.53 1.51
N ARG A 24 -8.45 8.54 1.46
CA ARG A 24 -9.25 7.32 1.45
C ARG A 24 -9.86 7.17 0.07
N VAL A 25 -9.43 6.14 -0.66
CA VAL A 25 -9.94 5.80 -1.99
C VAL A 25 -11.03 4.75 -1.82
N GLU A 26 -12.25 5.09 -2.20
CA GLU A 26 -13.36 4.13 -2.26
C GLU A 26 -13.29 3.37 -3.60
N THR A 27 -13.11 2.05 -3.53
CA THR A 27 -13.17 1.15 -4.69
C THR A 27 -14.48 0.37 -4.68
N SER A 28 -14.83 -0.30 -5.77
CA SER A 28 -16.02 -1.16 -5.82
C SER A 28 -15.96 -2.35 -4.83
N ILE A 29 -14.77 -2.69 -4.33
CA ILE A 29 -14.50 -3.86 -3.49
C ILE A 29 -14.31 -3.48 -2.01
N GLY A 30 -13.91 -2.23 -1.74
CA GLY A 30 -13.74 -1.69 -0.41
C GLY A 30 -12.77 -0.51 -0.33
N PRO A 31 -12.65 0.13 0.83
CA PRO A 31 -11.80 1.30 0.99
C PRO A 31 -10.31 0.92 1.05
N VAL A 32 -9.48 1.70 0.38
CA VAL A 32 -8.01 1.68 0.49
C VAL A 32 -7.55 3.01 1.07
N ILE A 33 -6.66 2.97 2.06
CA ILE A 33 -6.02 4.15 2.62
C ILE A 33 -4.68 4.35 1.90
N VAL A 34 -4.49 5.56 1.38
CA VAL A 34 -3.28 6.00 0.70
C VAL A 34 -2.62 7.06 1.56
N TYR A 35 -1.36 6.86 1.92
CA TYR A 35 -0.51 7.83 2.58
C TYR A 35 0.38 8.46 1.52
N HIS A 36 0.40 9.79 1.43
CA HIS A 36 1.30 10.51 0.53
C HIS A 36 2.56 10.92 1.29
N PHE A 37 3.73 10.69 0.71
CA PHE A 37 5.02 11.09 1.27
C PHE A 37 5.63 12.23 0.42
N ASP A 38 6.49 13.05 1.02
CA ASP A 38 7.01 14.30 0.41
C ASP A 38 7.74 14.08 -0.93
N GLU A 39 8.39 12.92 -1.11
CA GLU A 39 9.13 12.58 -2.32
C GLU A 39 8.25 11.99 -3.43
N GLY A 40 6.93 11.97 -3.26
CA GLY A 40 5.97 11.37 -4.19
C GLY A 40 5.83 9.85 -4.03
N ASN A 41 6.53 9.25 -3.06
CA ASN A 41 6.27 7.89 -2.63
C ASN A 41 4.86 7.80 -2.01
N VAL A 42 4.26 6.61 -2.06
CA VAL A 42 2.96 6.37 -1.42
C VAL A 42 2.98 5.12 -0.56
N GLY A 43 2.24 5.17 0.54
CA GLY A 43 1.96 4.03 1.40
C GLY A 43 0.53 3.57 1.17
N LEU A 44 0.30 2.27 0.99
CA LEU A 44 -1.03 1.72 0.86
C LEU A 44 -1.37 0.84 2.06
N TRP A 45 -2.57 1.03 2.58
CA TRP A 45 -3.11 0.20 3.63
C TRP A 45 -4.56 -0.17 3.37
N TRP A 46 -4.89 -1.43 3.63
CA TRP A 46 -6.24 -1.94 3.63
C TRP A 46 -6.34 -3.06 4.67
N HIS A 47 -7.56 -3.49 4.96
CA HIS A 47 -7.74 -4.63 5.84
C HIS A 47 -7.24 -5.92 5.16
N PHE A 48 -6.24 -6.58 5.74
CA PHE A 48 -5.48 -7.71 5.15
C PHE A 48 -6.28 -8.96 4.79
N HIS A 49 -7.58 -8.99 5.08
CA HIS A 49 -8.40 -10.17 4.94
C HIS A 49 -9.57 -9.91 3.99
N GLY A 50 -9.79 -10.85 3.07
CA GLY A 50 -10.95 -10.90 2.19
C GLY A 50 -10.67 -10.41 0.77
N ARG A 51 -11.76 -10.25 0.02
CA ARG A 51 -11.76 -10.01 -1.43
C ARG A 51 -10.90 -8.83 -1.87
N LEU A 52 -10.82 -7.76 -1.07
CA LEU A 52 -9.99 -6.59 -1.38
C LEU A 52 -8.50 -6.97 -1.43
N HIS A 53 -8.01 -7.81 -0.52
CA HIS A 53 -6.62 -8.27 -0.54
C HIS A 53 -6.30 -9.04 -1.83
N ASP A 54 -7.18 -9.96 -2.23
CA ASP A 54 -6.99 -10.79 -3.44
C ASP A 54 -6.94 -9.95 -4.73
N HIS A 55 -7.58 -8.78 -4.75
CA HIS A 55 -7.56 -7.86 -5.91
C HIS A 55 -6.41 -6.86 -5.82
N MET A 56 -6.01 -6.45 -4.62
CA MET A 56 -4.92 -5.48 -4.42
C MET A 56 -3.54 -6.10 -4.64
N MET A 57 -3.32 -7.35 -4.21
CA MET A 57 -2.00 -7.98 -4.30
C MET A 57 -1.43 -8.02 -5.73
N PRO A 58 -2.19 -8.44 -6.77
CA PRO A 58 -1.70 -8.40 -8.15
C PRO A 58 -1.34 -6.99 -8.65
N LEU A 59 -1.98 -5.94 -8.09
CA LEU A 59 -1.67 -4.56 -8.45
C LEU A 59 -0.35 -4.09 -7.82
N ILE A 60 0.05 -4.61 -6.67
CA ILE A 60 1.23 -4.08 -5.95
C ILE A 60 2.43 -5.02 -5.98
N GLU A 61 2.24 -6.27 -6.42
CA GLU A 61 3.29 -7.27 -6.55
C GLU A 61 4.39 -6.80 -7.51
N GLY A 62 5.65 -6.87 -7.06
CA GLY A 62 6.81 -6.37 -7.81
C GLY A 62 6.94 -4.85 -7.92
N ARG A 63 5.92 -4.09 -7.48
CA ARG A 63 5.90 -2.61 -7.49
C ARG A 63 5.97 -1.98 -6.09
N SER A 64 5.93 -2.81 -5.05
CA SER A 64 5.87 -2.39 -3.65
C SER A 64 6.72 -3.24 -2.72
N GLU A 65 7.03 -2.67 -1.55
CA GLU A 65 7.71 -3.35 -0.46
C GLU A 65 6.92 -3.17 0.83
N TRP A 66 6.89 -4.20 1.70
CA TRP A 66 6.24 -4.08 3.00
C TRP A 66 7.06 -3.22 3.95
N ASN A 67 6.51 -2.10 4.40
CA ASN A 67 7.12 -1.25 5.42
C ASN A 67 6.52 -1.58 6.80
N THR A 68 7.29 -2.24 7.65
CA THR A 68 6.79 -2.65 8.98
C THR A 68 6.58 -1.47 9.93
N GLY A 69 7.32 -0.37 9.76
CA GLY A 69 7.21 0.83 10.59
C GLY A 69 5.90 1.58 10.35
N ALA A 70 5.53 1.76 9.08
CA ALA A 70 4.25 2.35 8.68
C ALA A 70 3.09 1.33 8.68
N LYS A 71 3.39 0.03 8.81
CA LYS A 71 2.46 -1.09 8.60
C LYS A 71 1.68 -0.94 7.29
N ALA A 72 2.37 -0.55 6.22
CA ALA A 72 1.77 -0.26 4.92
C ALA A 72 2.67 -0.77 3.78
N TRP A 73 2.08 -1.02 2.62
CA TRP A 73 2.83 -1.30 1.39
C TRP A 73 3.40 0.00 0.85
N HIS A 74 4.72 0.09 0.81
CA HIS A 74 5.43 1.25 0.27
C HIS A 74 5.63 1.10 -1.23
N ILE A 75 5.32 2.16 -1.98
CA ILE A 75 5.47 2.25 -3.42
C ILE A 75 6.32 3.49 -3.72
N THR A 76 7.32 3.32 -4.56
CA THR A 76 8.21 4.40 -4.99
C THR A 76 7.47 5.39 -5.88
N ALA A 77 7.93 6.65 -5.91
CA ALA A 77 7.36 7.70 -6.75
C ALA A 77 7.28 7.34 -8.24
N GLU A 78 8.19 6.50 -8.74
CA GLU A 78 8.17 5.98 -10.11
C GLU A 78 6.92 5.14 -10.40
N ASN A 79 6.53 4.27 -9.45
CA ASN A 79 5.39 3.35 -9.62
C ASN A 79 4.06 3.95 -9.15
N ALA A 80 4.10 4.90 -8.21
CA ALA A 80 2.94 5.44 -7.52
C ALA A 80 1.81 5.92 -8.46
N PRO A 81 2.06 6.69 -9.53
CA PRO A 81 0.99 7.14 -10.42
C PRO A 81 0.20 5.98 -11.04
N SER A 82 0.89 4.97 -11.60
CA SER A 82 0.26 3.82 -12.25
C SER A 82 -0.54 2.97 -11.25
N VAL A 83 0.00 2.74 -10.05
CA VAL A 83 -0.69 1.96 -9.03
C VAL A 83 -1.95 2.69 -8.54
N LEU A 84 -1.90 4.01 -8.37
CA LEU A 84 -3.07 4.78 -7.96
C LEU A 84 -4.17 4.81 -9.04
N GLU A 85 -3.79 4.83 -10.32
CA GLU A 85 -4.76 4.67 -11.42
C GLU A 85 -5.41 3.28 -11.39
N ASP A 86 -4.63 2.21 -11.24
CA ASP A 86 -5.12 0.84 -11.15
C ASP A 86 -6.12 0.67 -9.97
N ILE A 87 -5.81 1.24 -8.80
CA ILE A 87 -6.67 1.18 -7.61
C ILE A 87 -7.99 1.93 -7.83
N ARG A 88 -7.95 3.09 -8.47
CA ARG A 88 -9.16 3.88 -8.76
C ARG A 88 -10.05 3.23 -9.82
N ALA A 89 -9.52 2.29 -10.58
CA ALA A 89 -10.25 1.50 -11.57
C ALA A 89 -10.88 0.21 -11.01
N LEU A 90 -10.62 -0.15 -9.75
CA LEU A 90 -11.24 -1.29 -9.06
C LEU A 90 -12.71 -1.05 -8.72
#